data_AF-A0A1H1YGG8-F1
#
_entry.id   AF-A0A1H1YGG8-F1
#
_cell.length_a   1.000
_cell.length_b   1.000
_cell.length_c   1.000
_cell.angle_alpha   90.00
_cell.angle_beta   90.00
_cell.angle_gamma   90.00
#
_symmetry.space_group_name_H-M   'P 1'
#
loop_
_entity.id
_entity.type
_entity.pdbx_description
1 polymer ?
#
loop_
_entity_poly.entity_id
_entity_poly.type
_entity_poly.pdbx_seq_one_letter_code
_entity_poly.pdbx_strand_id
1 'polypeptide(L)'
;MEDNRIDTTAVVPAITIEMAPSYEAHVVPVPIAVEPAPIYDPAAAIAVPEAVATPEAIAATPNMVPPPQPEAISPIPEIDEEMVHVQRALMNPFPKGAAGTGRMLSSKWAKTAVLLSHPSIAPHIPPTRLYSEANLKTMLDQHSMVVIKPVRGTGGIGVIKISRVDGGYSYTVSSSTRRVSTIGTLHHAVKPLQKGRPYMIQKGIHLATIAGRPIDYRVKVVKKGGKWEFRAMVGRVARAGLFVTNLCRGGRQVTSAQGISRSLPHVSVAAKKQEMRNLTNLSVSLLETHFPGIGQLGFDYGLDKSGKIWIFEVNTRPK
;
A
#
# COMPACT_ATOMS: atom_id res chain seq x y z
N MET A 1 -39.08 27.31 -7.58
CA MET A 1 -37.81 27.52 -6.85
C MET A 1 -38.19 27.45 -5.39
N GLU A 2 -37.97 26.32 -4.74
CA GLU A 2 -38.16 26.18 -3.29
C GLU A 2 -36.88 25.55 -2.72
N ASP A 3 -36.28 26.27 -1.77
CA ASP A 3 -35.04 25.96 -1.08
C ASP A 3 -35.28 24.82 -0.08
N ASN A 4 -34.77 23.61 -0.38
CA ASN A 4 -34.84 22.48 0.55
C ASN A 4 -33.48 22.29 1.25
N ARG A 5 -33.14 23.23 2.14
CA ARG A 5 -32.09 23.06 3.14
C ARG A 5 -32.70 22.40 4.36
N ILE A 6 -32.42 21.11 4.54
CA ILE A 6 -32.74 20.39 5.77
C ILE A 6 -31.57 20.55 6.74
N ASP A 7 -31.89 21.12 7.89
CA ASP A 7 -31.07 21.29 9.08
C ASP A 7 -30.49 19.94 9.56
N THR A 8 -29.17 19.87 9.66
CA THR A 8 -28.44 18.68 10.17
C THR A 8 -28.03 18.89 11.61
N THR A 9 -29.01 18.93 12.52
CA THR A 9 -28.82 18.79 13.97
C THR A 9 -29.42 17.46 14.46
N ALA A 10 -28.99 16.36 13.83
CA ALA A 10 -29.24 15.02 14.34
C ALA A 10 -28.04 14.57 15.19
N VAL A 11 -28.25 14.55 16.50
CA VAL A 11 -27.32 14.02 17.50
C VAL A 11 -27.12 12.52 17.23
N VAL A 12 -25.90 12.13 16.90
CA VAL A 12 -25.51 10.72 16.76
C VAL A 12 -25.31 10.17 18.18
N PRO A 13 -25.96 9.07 18.59
CA PRO A 13 -25.75 8.52 19.93
C PRO A 13 -24.30 8.01 20.06
N ALA A 14 -23.70 8.28 21.21
CA ALA A 14 -22.37 7.77 21.55
C ALA A 14 -22.41 6.24 21.62
N ILE A 15 -21.66 5.58 20.75
CA ILE A 15 -21.41 4.14 20.84
C ILE A 15 -20.26 3.95 21.83
N THR A 16 -20.60 3.55 23.05
CA THR A 16 -19.63 3.05 24.03
C THR A 16 -19.16 1.67 23.57
N ILE A 17 -17.89 1.55 23.19
CA ILE A 17 -17.26 0.25 22.95
C ILE A 17 -16.72 -0.22 24.30
N GLU A 18 -17.38 -1.20 24.91
CA GLU A 18 -16.82 -1.92 26.06
C GLU A 18 -15.54 -2.65 25.60
N MET A 19 -14.44 -2.37 26.29
CA MET A 19 -13.20 -3.10 26.09
C MET A 19 -13.36 -4.52 26.66
N ALA A 20 -13.15 -5.53 25.83
CA ALA A 20 -13.04 -6.91 26.29
C ALA A 20 -11.90 -7.05 27.33
N PRO A 21 -12.05 -7.88 28.37
CA PRO A 21 -11.05 -8.06 29.41
C PRO A 21 -9.76 -8.66 28.84
N SER A 22 -8.64 -8.18 29.36
CA SER A 22 -7.29 -8.64 29.04
C SER A 22 -7.11 -10.11 29.41
N TYR A 23 -6.81 -10.95 28.42
CA TYR A 23 -6.27 -12.28 28.66
C TYR A 23 -4.81 -12.15 29.12
N GLU A 24 -4.52 -12.45 30.38
CA GLU A 24 -3.16 -12.72 30.84
C GLU A 24 -2.73 -14.09 30.29
N ALA A 25 -1.79 -14.08 29.35
CA ALA A 25 -1.10 -15.29 28.94
C ALA A 25 0.00 -15.60 29.96
N HIS A 26 -0.19 -16.65 30.76
CA HIS A 26 0.89 -17.25 31.53
C HIS A 26 1.95 -17.82 30.57
N VAL A 27 3.06 -17.10 30.43
CA VAL A 27 4.24 -17.58 29.71
C VAL A 27 5.10 -18.34 30.70
N VAL A 28 5.16 -19.66 30.54
CA VAL A 28 6.15 -20.51 31.23
C VAL A 28 7.50 -20.30 30.53
N PRO A 29 8.59 -19.93 31.22
CA PRO A 29 9.88 -19.73 30.59
C PRO A 29 10.50 -21.08 30.20
N VAL A 30 10.81 -21.26 28.92
CA VAL A 30 11.66 -22.35 28.42
C VAL A 30 13.11 -21.85 28.44
N PRO A 31 14.06 -22.57 29.07
CA PRO A 31 15.46 -22.17 29.06
C PRO A 31 16.06 -22.35 27.65
N ILE A 32 16.53 -21.24 27.07
CA ILE A 32 17.29 -21.24 25.81
C ILE A 32 18.77 -21.34 26.18
N ALA A 33 19.42 -22.42 25.78
CA ALA A 33 20.88 -22.54 25.84
C ALA A 33 21.49 -21.55 24.84
N VAL A 34 22.34 -20.66 25.33
CA VAL A 34 23.10 -19.71 24.52
C VAL A 34 24.45 -20.37 24.21
N GLU A 35 24.65 -20.78 22.96
CA GLU A 35 26.00 -21.12 22.49
C GLU A 35 26.82 -19.84 22.28
N PRO A 36 28.11 -19.81 22.67
CA PRO A 36 28.95 -18.64 22.46
C PRO A 36 29.27 -18.46 20.98
N ALA A 37 29.26 -17.19 20.53
CA ALA A 37 29.65 -16.81 19.19
C ALA A 37 31.14 -17.12 18.91
N PRO A 38 31.49 -17.51 17.67
CA PRO A 38 32.88 -17.80 17.30
C PRO A 38 33.76 -16.54 17.37
N ILE A 39 34.95 -16.70 17.95
CA ILE A 39 35.99 -15.68 18.07
C ILE A 39 36.62 -15.48 16.68
N TYR A 40 36.64 -14.23 16.21
CA TYR A 40 37.29 -13.82 14.96
C TYR A 40 38.79 -13.57 15.21
N ASP A 41 39.65 -14.34 14.55
CA ASP A 41 41.11 -14.16 14.54
C ASP A 41 41.55 -13.37 13.29
N PRO A 42 42.08 -12.14 13.43
CA PRO A 42 42.47 -11.31 12.31
C PRO A 42 43.85 -11.65 11.69
N ALA A 43 44.53 -12.73 12.09
CA ALA A 43 45.90 -13.02 11.65
C ALA A 43 46.06 -14.03 10.50
N ALA A 44 44.98 -14.55 9.91
CA ALA A 44 45.07 -15.59 8.87
C ALA A 44 44.56 -15.13 7.49
N ALA A 45 45.39 -14.39 6.75
CA ALA A 45 45.25 -14.26 5.29
C ALA A 45 46.59 -13.95 4.59
N ILE A 46 47.34 -15.02 4.32
CA ILE A 46 47.99 -15.39 3.05
C ILE A 46 48.97 -14.38 2.41
N ALA A 47 50.22 -14.86 2.37
CA ALA A 47 51.36 -14.33 1.65
C ALA A 47 51.15 -14.18 0.13
N VAL A 48 51.73 -13.11 -0.43
CA VAL A 48 51.92 -12.87 -1.86
C VAL A 48 53.38 -13.16 -2.18
N PRO A 49 53.73 -13.98 -3.19
CA PRO A 49 55.12 -14.06 -3.64
C PRO A 49 55.40 -13.00 -4.72
N GLU A 50 56.51 -12.29 -4.53
CA GLU A 50 57.20 -11.51 -5.56
C GLU A 50 57.80 -12.41 -6.64
N ALA A 51 57.80 -11.94 -7.89
CA ALA A 51 58.80 -12.34 -8.88
C ALA A 51 59.10 -11.17 -9.84
N VAL A 52 60.39 -10.99 -10.10
CA VAL A 52 61.06 -9.86 -10.75
C VAL A 52 61.18 -10.05 -12.27
N ALA A 53 61.20 -8.90 -12.94
CA ALA A 53 61.45 -8.50 -14.33
C ALA A 53 62.18 -9.42 -15.35
N THR A 54 61.87 -9.21 -16.64
CA THR A 54 62.80 -8.63 -17.64
C THR A 54 62.06 -8.18 -18.93
N PRO A 55 62.63 -7.26 -19.73
CA PRO A 55 61.95 -6.56 -20.83
C PRO A 55 62.41 -7.02 -22.22
N GLU A 56 61.53 -6.95 -23.23
CA GLU A 56 61.89 -6.51 -24.60
C GLU A 56 60.67 -6.32 -25.50
N ALA A 57 60.84 -5.44 -26.49
CA ALA A 57 59.84 -4.84 -27.35
C ALA A 57 59.35 -5.76 -28.49
N ILE A 58 58.23 -5.38 -29.13
CA ILE A 58 58.08 -5.08 -30.57
C ILE A 58 56.57 -5.08 -30.91
N ALA A 59 56.19 -4.12 -31.76
CA ALA A 59 54.85 -3.76 -32.21
C ALA A 59 54.00 -4.90 -32.82
N ALA A 60 52.69 -4.85 -32.55
CA ALA A 60 51.60 -5.07 -33.52
C ALA A 60 50.25 -4.90 -32.81
N THR A 61 49.42 -3.96 -33.28
CA THR A 61 48.00 -3.87 -32.92
C THR A 61 47.21 -4.99 -33.59
N PRO A 62 46.27 -5.65 -32.90
CA PRO A 62 45.11 -6.23 -33.57
C PRO A 62 43.77 -5.78 -32.96
N ASN A 63 42.93 -5.24 -33.83
CA ASN A 63 41.47 -5.29 -33.86
C ASN A 63 40.72 -5.34 -32.51
N MET A 64 40.27 -4.17 -32.05
CA MET A 64 39.12 -4.06 -31.16
C MET A 64 37.89 -4.63 -31.86
N VAL A 65 37.33 -5.71 -31.31
CA VAL A 65 35.96 -6.15 -31.61
C VAL A 65 35.01 -5.04 -31.13
N PRO A 66 34.16 -4.45 -32.00
CA PRO A 66 33.19 -3.47 -31.55
C PRO A 66 32.22 -4.12 -30.54
N PRO A 67 31.77 -3.40 -29.50
CA PRO A 67 30.82 -3.93 -28.53
C PRO A 67 29.55 -4.40 -29.26
N PRO A 68 28.91 -5.50 -28.80
CA PRO A 68 27.68 -5.97 -29.41
C PRO A 68 26.65 -4.84 -29.43
N GLN A 69 26.10 -4.58 -30.61
CA GLN A 69 24.98 -3.67 -30.79
C GLN A 69 23.84 -4.14 -29.87
N PRO A 70 23.11 -3.23 -29.21
CA PRO A 70 22.00 -3.63 -28.35
C PRO A 70 21.01 -4.43 -29.19
N GLU A 71 20.77 -5.67 -28.79
CA GLU A 71 19.76 -6.52 -29.41
C GLU A 71 18.46 -5.74 -29.53
N ALA A 72 17.91 -5.70 -30.75
CA ALA A 72 16.63 -5.08 -31.01
C ALA A 72 15.61 -5.69 -30.06
N ILE A 73 15.10 -4.88 -29.12
CA ILE A 73 14.02 -5.25 -28.23
C ILE A 73 12.88 -5.71 -29.14
N SER A 74 12.57 -7.00 -29.09
CA SER A 74 11.44 -7.58 -29.82
C SER A 74 10.19 -6.73 -29.56
N PRO A 75 9.38 -6.45 -30.60
CA PRO A 75 8.22 -5.58 -30.42
C PRO A 75 7.37 -6.10 -29.26
N ILE A 76 7.08 -5.20 -28.32
CA ILE A 76 6.11 -5.46 -27.24
C ILE A 76 4.82 -5.93 -27.94
N PRO A 77 4.23 -7.09 -27.55
CA PRO A 77 3.06 -7.58 -28.23
C PRO A 77 1.95 -6.53 -28.23
N GLU A 78 1.24 -6.48 -29.34
CA GLU A 78 0.01 -5.73 -29.57
C GLU A 78 -0.83 -5.58 -28.30
N ILE A 79 -1.30 -4.34 -28.11
CA ILE A 79 -2.31 -3.88 -27.17
C ILE A 79 -3.07 -5.03 -26.48
N ASP A 80 -2.63 -5.39 -25.27
CA ASP A 80 -3.24 -6.43 -24.43
C ASP A 80 -4.76 -6.14 -24.29
N GLU A 81 -5.60 -6.89 -25.01
CA GLU A 81 -7.05 -6.65 -25.06
C GLU A 81 -7.69 -6.72 -23.65
N GLU A 82 -7.12 -7.53 -22.75
CA GLU A 82 -7.53 -7.58 -21.34
C GLU A 82 -7.28 -6.21 -20.69
N MET A 83 -6.12 -5.61 -20.93
CA MET A 83 -5.81 -4.26 -20.46
C MET A 83 -6.72 -3.21 -21.08
N VAL A 84 -7.06 -3.29 -22.36
CA VAL A 84 -8.00 -2.33 -23.00
C VAL A 84 -9.38 -2.43 -22.37
N HIS A 85 -9.91 -3.64 -22.21
CA HIS A 85 -11.21 -3.88 -21.58
C HIS A 85 -11.24 -3.36 -20.13
N VAL A 86 -10.19 -3.66 -19.39
CA VAL A 86 -10.03 -3.27 -17.99
C VAL A 86 -9.86 -1.76 -17.84
N GLN A 87 -9.06 -1.12 -18.70
CA GLN A 87 -8.83 0.31 -18.69
C GLN A 87 -10.09 1.07 -19.12
N ARG A 88 -10.86 0.53 -20.07
CA ARG A 88 -12.22 0.99 -20.41
C ARG A 88 -13.18 0.85 -19.22
N ALA A 89 -13.17 -0.28 -18.51
CA ALA A 89 -13.99 -0.49 -17.31
C ALA A 89 -13.58 0.43 -16.14
N LEU A 90 -12.31 0.82 -16.08
CA LEU A 90 -11.80 1.80 -15.12
C LEU A 90 -12.17 3.24 -15.52
N MET A 91 -12.15 3.59 -16.82
CA MET A 91 -12.28 4.97 -17.30
C MET A 91 -13.71 5.36 -17.70
N ASN A 92 -14.58 4.41 -18.03
CA ASN A 92 -15.94 4.73 -18.48
C ASN A 92 -16.73 5.41 -17.34
N PRO A 93 -17.23 6.64 -17.55
CA PRO A 93 -18.15 7.27 -16.61
C PRO A 93 -19.42 6.42 -16.52
N PHE A 94 -19.98 6.36 -15.31
CA PHE A 94 -21.18 5.59 -15.03
C PHE A 94 -22.35 6.09 -15.89
N PRO A 95 -23.18 5.19 -16.45
CA PRO A 95 -24.41 5.60 -17.13
C PRO A 95 -25.27 6.37 -16.13
N LYS A 96 -25.58 7.63 -16.46
CA LYS A 96 -26.57 8.43 -15.73
C LYS A 96 -27.93 7.84 -16.05
N GLY A 97 -28.56 7.09 -15.14
CA GLY A 97 -29.90 6.57 -15.45
C GLY A 97 -30.48 5.43 -14.60
N ALA A 98 -29.93 5.05 -13.46
CA ALA A 98 -30.66 4.18 -12.52
C ALA A 98 -30.83 4.93 -11.20
N ALA A 99 -32.09 5.10 -10.78
CA ALA A 99 -32.48 5.83 -9.58
C ALA A 99 -31.64 5.42 -8.35
N GLY A 100 -30.94 6.41 -7.79
CA GLY A 100 -29.99 6.23 -6.70
C GLY A 100 -28.68 6.95 -7.00
N THR A 101 -28.63 8.25 -6.76
CA THR A 101 -27.37 8.99 -6.63
C THR A 101 -26.57 8.35 -5.49
N GLY A 102 -25.69 7.41 -5.84
CA GLY A 102 -25.06 6.51 -4.87
C GLY A 102 -24.46 7.27 -3.69
N ARG A 103 -24.88 6.92 -2.47
CA ARG A 103 -24.48 7.59 -1.23
C ARG A 103 -22.96 7.76 -1.19
N MET A 104 -22.51 9.00 -1.01
CA MET A 104 -21.08 9.32 -0.95
C MET A 104 -20.59 9.35 0.49
N LEU A 105 -19.57 8.54 0.79
CA LEU A 105 -18.90 8.52 2.08
C LEU A 105 -17.45 8.98 1.94
N SER A 106 -17.21 10.23 2.33
CA SER A 106 -15.88 10.86 2.25
C SER A 106 -14.93 10.43 3.37
N SER A 107 -15.46 10.01 4.51
CA SER A 107 -14.66 9.62 5.69
C SER A 107 -14.06 8.23 5.51
N LYS A 108 -12.73 8.17 5.33
CA LYS A 108 -11.96 6.91 5.37
C LYS A 108 -12.11 6.22 6.73
N TRP A 109 -12.12 7.00 7.81
CA TRP A 109 -12.28 6.48 9.16
C TRP A 109 -13.59 5.71 9.34
N ALA A 110 -14.72 6.29 8.93
CA ALA A 110 -16.03 5.65 9.09
C ALA A 110 -16.09 4.29 8.38
N LYS A 111 -15.59 4.21 7.14
CA LYS A 111 -15.52 2.94 6.39
C LYS A 111 -14.55 1.96 7.04
N THR A 112 -13.40 2.44 7.52
CA THR A 112 -12.40 1.58 8.18
C THR A 112 -12.94 1.00 9.49
N ALA A 113 -13.66 1.79 10.28
CA ALA A 113 -14.27 1.34 11.53
C ALA A 113 -15.29 0.22 11.29
N VAL A 114 -16.14 0.35 10.25
CA VAL A 114 -17.06 -0.72 9.84
C VAL A 114 -16.30 -1.98 9.39
N LEU A 115 -15.25 -1.86 8.58
CA LEU A 115 -14.49 -3.04 8.14
C LEU A 115 -13.76 -3.74 9.31
N LEU A 116 -13.32 -2.98 10.32
CA LEU A 116 -12.69 -3.51 11.52
C LEU A 116 -13.65 -4.26 12.44
N SER A 117 -14.97 -4.05 12.34
CA SER A 117 -15.94 -4.79 13.17
C SER A 117 -16.15 -6.23 12.71
N HIS A 118 -15.66 -6.61 11.53
CA HIS A 118 -15.85 -7.95 10.98
C HIS A 118 -14.60 -8.81 11.15
N PRO A 119 -14.68 -9.98 11.83
CA PRO A 119 -13.51 -10.78 12.22
C PRO A 119 -12.70 -11.31 11.04
N SER A 120 -13.35 -11.65 9.93
CA SER A 120 -12.63 -12.10 8.71
C SER A 120 -12.06 -10.96 7.85
N ILE A 121 -12.45 -9.70 8.08
CA ILE A 121 -11.95 -8.55 7.31
C ILE A 121 -10.85 -7.82 8.10
N ALA A 122 -11.04 -7.65 9.41
CA ALA A 122 -10.12 -6.90 10.27
C ALA A 122 -8.64 -7.31 10.15
N PRO A 123 -8.27 -8.61 10.02
CA PRO A 123 -6.88 -9.04 9.85
C PRO A 123 -6.20 -8.53 8.57
N HIS A 124 -7.01 -8.09 7.59
CA HIS A 124 -6.57 -7.50 6.33
C HIS A 124 -6.51 -5.96 6.39
N ILE A 125 -6.92 -5.32 7.48
CA ILE A 125 -6.79 -3.88 7.66
C ILE A 125 -5.48 -3.62 8.41
N PRO A 126 -4.56 -2.77 7.89
CA PRO A 126 -3.39 -2.39 8.67
C PRO A 126 -3.81 -1.81 10.02
N PRO A 127 -3.13 -2.15 11.14
CA PRO A 127 -3.37 -1.51 12.43
C PRO A 127 -3.51 0.01 12.27
N THR A 128 -4.60 0.57 12.79
CA THR A 128 -5.06 1.92 12.44
C THR A 128 -5.54 2.65 13.69
N ARG A 129 -5.16 3.93 13.82
CA ARG A 129 -5.62 4.83 14.89
C ARG A 129 -5.90 6.24 14.34
N LEU A 130 -6.59 7.07 15.10
CA LEU A 130 -6.60 8.51 14.85
C LEU A 130 -5.21 9.09 15.15
N TYR A 131 -4.77 10.07 14.35
CA TYR A 131 -3.46 10.68 14.53
C TYR A 131 -3.44 11.59 15.77
N SER A 132 -2.47 11.35 16.63
CA SER A 132 -2.02 12.23 17.71
C SER A 132 -0.51 12.05 17.88
N GLU A 133 0.17 12.93 18.61
CA GLU A 133 1.58 12.73 18.93
C GLU A 133 1.82 11.43 19.70
N ALA A 134 0.98 11.16 20.71
CA ALA A 134 1.03 9.91 21.47
C ALA A 134 0.85 8.67 20.57
N ASN A 135 -0.16 8.68 19.69
CA ASN A 135 -0.37 7.56 18.76
C ASN A 135 0.76 7.45 17.72
N LEU A 136 1.37 8.56 17.31
CA LEU A 136 2.54 8.54 16.43
C LEU A 136 3.71 7.81 17.10
N LYS A 137 4.01 8.14 18.36
CA LYS A 137 5.03 7.45 19.15
C LYS A 137 4.72 5.96 19.26
N THR A 138 3.56 5.61 19.80
CA THR A 138 3.15 4.20 20.02
C THR A 138 3.19 3.38 18.74
N MET A 139 2.65 3.91 17.64
CA MET A 139 2.62 3.18 16.37
C MET A 139 4.02 3.01 15.76
N LEU A 140 4.93 3.98 15.91
CA LEU A 140 6.30 3.85 15.44
C LEU A 140 7.11 2.86 16.29
N ASP A 141 6.89 2.84 17.60
CA ASP A 141 7.51 1.86 18.51
C ASP A 141 7.07 0.44 18.16
N GLN A 142 5.79 0.25 17.83
CA GLN A 142 5.23 -1.08 17.49
C GLN A 142 5.54 -1.56 16.07
N HIS A 143 5.71 -0.65 15.11
CA HIS A 143 5.70 -1.02 13.69
C HIS A 143 6.88 -0.50 12.86
N SER A 144 7.71 0.40 13.40
CA SER A 144 8.85 1.05 12.73
C SER A 144 8.54 1.87 11.47
N MET A 145 7.49 1.54 10.71
CA MET A 145 7.00 2.28 9.55
C MET A 145 5.51 2.53 9.70
N VAL A 146 5.08 3.76 9.49
CA VAL A 146 3.69 4.18 9.52
C VAL A 146 3.37 5.09 8.34
N VAL A 147 2.09 5.16 7.99
CA VAL A 147 1.56 6.10 7.01
C VAL A 147 0.48 6.92 7.69
N ILE A 148 0.62 8.24 7.66
CA ILE A 148 -0.43 9.15 8.11
C ILE A 148 -1.15 9.74 6.89
N LYS A 149 -2.47 9.80 6.95
CA LYS A 149 -3.32 10.27 5.86
C LYS A 149 -4.53 11.02 6.37
N PRO A 150 -5.09 11.95 5.58
CA PRO A 150 -6.28 12.71 5.99
C PRO A 150 -7.47 11.78 6.16
N VAL A 151 -8.31 11.99 7.19
CA VAL A 151 -9.55 11.23 7.36
C VAL A 151 -10.49 11.43 6.17
N ARG A 152 -10.51 12.64 5.60
CA ARG A 152 -11.22 12.99 4.37
C ARG A 152 -10.23 13.52 3.33
N GLY A 153 -10.25 12.95 2.14
CA GLY A 153 -9.35 13.34 1.05
C GLY A 153 -9.40 12.34 -0.10
N THR A 154 -8.76 12.67 -1.21
CA THR A 154 -8.71 11.84 -2.42
C THR A 154 -7.31 11.89 -3.03
N GLY A 155 -7.02 10.96 -3.96
CA GLY A 155 -5.85 11.08 -4.82
C GLY A 155 -4.48 10.89 -4.13
N GLY A 156 -4.43 10.39 -2.89
CA GLY A 156 -3.19 10.28 -2.14
C GLY A 156 -2.61 11.64 -1.69
N ILE A 157 -3.39 12.71 -1.78
CA ILE A 157 -2.97 14.06 -1.36
C ILE A 157 -2.91 14.13 0.15
N GLY A 158 -1.79 14.63 0.67
CA GLY A 158 -1.54 14.76 2.11
C GLY A 158 -1.18 13.45 2.80
N VAL A 159 -0.87 12.38 2.06
CA VAL A 159 -0.29 11.15 2.62
C VAL A 159 1.19 11.38 2.93
N ILE A 160 1.61 10.97 4.13
CA ILE A 160 2.98 11.12 4.61
C ILE A 160 3.43 9.74 5.13
N LYS A 161 4.53 9.23 4.57
CA LYS A 161 5.20 8.04 5.09
C LYS A 161 6.16 8.47 6.19
N ILE A 162 6.21 7.74 7.29
CA ILE A 162 7.14 7.99 8.38
C ILE A 162 7.81 6.66 8.72
N SER A 163 9.12 6.69 8.93
CA SER A 163 9.90 5.51 9.28
C SER A 163 10.91 5.85 10.38
N ARG A 164 11.04 4.98 11.37
CA ARG A 164 12.18 4.95 12.28
C ARG A 164 13.44 4.61 11.45
N VAL A 165 14.52 5.34 11.71
CA VAL A 165 15.82 5.18 11.05
C VAL A 165 16.92 5.33 12.10
N ASP A 166 18.15 4.97 11.75
CA ASP A 166 19.28 5.16 12.65
C ASP A 166 19.40 6.63 13.07
N GLY A 167 19.49 6.87 14.37
CA GLY A 167 19.56 8.21 14.95
C GLY A 167 18.27 9.04 14.93
N GLY A 168 17.11 8.46 14.57
CA GLY A 168 15.82 9.14 14.72
C GLY A 168 14.72 8.66 13.78
N TYR A 169 14.16 9.61 13.01
CA TYR A 169 13.00 9.38 12.16
C TYR A 169 13.19 10.04 10.79
N SER A 170 12.59 9.44 9.77
CA SER A 170 12.42 10.05 8.46
C SER A 170 10.95 10.21 8.16
N TYR A 171 10.60 11.26 7.43
CA TYR A 171 9.28 11.43 6.85
C TYR A 171 9.38 11.79 5.38
N THR A 172 8.54 11.16 4.57
CA THR A 172 8.47 11.36 3.12
C THR A 172 7.13 11.95 2.75
N VAL A 173 7.17 13.09 2.05
CA VAL A 173 6.01 13.75 1.45
C VAL A 173 6.21 13.78 -0.05
N SER A 174 5.33 13.11 -0.81
CA SER A 174 5.54 12.89 -2.24
C SER A 174 6.89 12.19 -2.49
N SER A 175 7.87 12.87 -3.11
CA SER A 175 9.23 12.36 -3.38
C SER A 175 10.29 12.91 -2.43
N SER A 176 9.95 13.86 -1.56
CA SER A 176 10.89 14.52 -0.66
C SER A 176 10.93 13.81 0.69
N THR A 177 12.13 13.35 1.08
CA THR A 177 12.37 12.74 2.38
C THR A 177 13.20 13.67 3.25
N ARG A 178 12.83 13.82 4.51
CA ARG A 178 13.54 14.61 5.51
C ARG A 178 13.76 13.76 6.76
N ARG A 179 14.80 14.10 7.53
CA ARG A 179 15.14 13.42 8.79
C ARG A 179 15.05 14.37 9.97
N VAL A 180 14.70 13.82 11.12
CA VAL A 180 14.60 14.50 12.42
C VAL A 180 15.02 13.52 13.50
N SER A 181 15.55 14.01 14.62
CA SER A 181 16.13 13.17 15.67
C SER A 181 15.11 12.66 16.70
N THR A 182 14.02 13.40 16.95
CA THR A 182 13.10 13.11 18.06
C THR A 182 11.64 13.01 17.61
N ILE A 183 10.81 12.38 18.45
CA ILE A 183 9.38 12.26 18.18
C ILE A 183 8.67 13.62 18.18
N GLY A 184 9.06 14.53 19.09
CA GLY A 184 8.50 15.87 19.16
C GLY A 184 8.86 16.70 17.92
N THR A 185 10.13 16.69 17.51
CA THR A 185 10.55 17.38 16.27
C THR A 185 9.86 16.81 15.03
N LEU A 186 9.65 15.49 14.98
CA LEU A 186 8.82 14.85 13.95
C LEU A 186 7.37 15.35 13.98
N HIS A 187 6.72 15.37 15.15
CA HIS A 187 5.35 15.84 15.28
C HIS A 187 5.21 17.28 14.81
N HIS A 188 6.09 18.17 15.28
CA HIS A 188 6.14 19.58 14.88
C HIS A 188 6.41 19.74 13.37
N ALA A 189 7.24 18.90 12.76
CA ALA A 189 7.52 18.95 11.33
C ALA A 189 6.33 18.52 10.46
N VAL A 190 5.54 17.53 10.90
CA VAL A 190 4.41 17.00 10.10
C VAL A 190 3.08 17.70 10.39
N LYS A 191 2.90 18.34 11.55
CA LYS A 191 1.64 18.99 11.94
C LYS A 191 1.20 20.08 10.96
N PRO A 192 2.07 21.00 10.47
CA PRO A 192 1.67 22.02 9.50
C PRO A 192 1.21 21.42 8.16
N LEU A 193 1.75 20.27 7.77
CA LEU A 193 1.39 19.59 6.52
C LEU A 193 -0.07 19.08 6.52
N GLN A 194 -0.68 18.95 7.70
CA GLN A 194 -2.06 18.49 7.85
C GLN A 194 -3.07 19.59 7.50
N LYS A 195 -2.65 20.86 7.52
CA LYS A 195 -3.48 22.04 7.23
C LYS A 195 -4.76 22.09 8.07
N GLY A 196 -4.64 21.81 9.37
CA GLY A 196 -5.77 21.81 10.32
C GLY A 196 -6.76 20.65 10.19
N ARG A 197 -6.55 19.72 9.25
CA ARG A 197 -7.49 18.60 9.03
C ARG A 197 -7.21 17.44 9.98
N PRO A 198 -8.24 16.65 10.35
CA PRO A 198 -8.03 15.40 11.08
C PRO A 198 -7.31 14.37 10.22
N TYR A 199 -6.35 13.68 10.82
CA TYR A 199 -5.56 12.62 10.21
C TYR A 199 -5.77 11.29 10.93
N MET A 200 -5.53 10.19 10.22
CA MET A 200 -5.38 8.86 10.77
C MET A 200 -3.95 8.37 10.54
N ILE A 201 -3.50 7.46 11.39
CA ILE A 201 -2.21 6.77 11.31
C ILE A 201 -2.45 5.28 11.10
N GLN A 202 -1.71 4.69 10.16
CA GLN A 202 -1.77 3.26 9.87
C GLN A 202 -0.37 2.65 9.90
N LYS A 203 -0.26 1.37 10.29
CA LYS A 203 0.94 0.57 10.05
C LYS A 203 1.32 0.65 8.58
N GLY A 204 2.58 0.96 8.29
CA GLY A 204 3.13 0.89 6.96
C GLY A 204 3.34 -0.57 6.55
N ILE A 205 2.97 -0.90 5.32
CA ILE A 205 3.13 -2.24 4.76
C ILE A 205 4.26 -2.22 3.73
N HIS A 206 5.20 -3.14 3.87
CA HIS A 206 6.22 -3.39 2.84
C HIS A 206 5.61 -4.22 1.72
N LEU A 207 5.10 -3.51 0.71
CA LEU A 207 4.47 -4.11 -0.46
C LEU A 207 5.44 -4.97 -1.26
N ALA A 208 4.89 -5.99 -1.91
CA ALA A 208 5.52 -6.66 -3.03
C ALA A 208 5.88 -5.64 -4.12
N THR A 209 6.92 -5.95 -4.89
CA THR A 209 7.51 -5.00 -5.84
C THR A 209 7.72 -5.62 -7.21
N ILE A 210 7.63 -4.81 -8.25
CA ILE A 210 8.10 -5.14 -9.60
C ILE A 210 9.28 -4.24 -9.92
N ALA A 211 10.46 -4.81 -10.12
CA ALA A 211 11.72 -4.06 -10.33
C ALA A 211 11.95 -3.00 -9.24
N GLY A 212 11.81 -3.40 -7.97
CA GLY A 212 11.99 -2.52 -6.79
C GLY A 212 10.87 -1.48 -6.56
N ARG A 213 9.85 -1.43 -7.43
CA ARG A 213 8.75 -0.48 -7.34
C ARG A 213 7.52 -1.13 -6.70
N PRO A 214 6.95 -0.55 -5.62
CA PRO A 214 5.75 -1.08 -4.99
C PRO A 214 4.59 -1.23 -5.98
N ILE A 215 3.82 -2.30 -5.82
CA ILE A 215 2.57 -2.52 -6.54
C ILE A 215 1.41 -2.63 -5.55
N ASP A 216 0.28 -2.04 -5.91
CA ASP A 216 -1.00 -2.25 -5.24
C ASP A 216 -2.07 -2.63 -6.28
N TYR A 217 -3.28 -2.95 -5.83
CA TYR A 217 -4.35 -3.44 -6.68
C TYR A 217 -5.63 -2.65 -6.48
N ARG A 218 -6.21 -2.16 -7.59
CA ARG A 218 -7.52 -1.52 -7.59
C ARG A 218 -8.56 -2.54 -8.03
N VAL A 219 -9.53 -2.81 -7.16
CA VAL A 219 -10.74 -3.57 -7.48
C VAL A 219 -11.93 -2.62 -7.56
N LYS A 220 -12.67 -2.64 -8.67
CA LYS A 220 -13.92 -1.87 -8.83
C LYS A 220 -15.11 -2.82 -8.89
N VAL A 221 -16.13 -2.53 -8.08
CA VAL A 221 -17.42 -3.22 -8.09
C VAL A 221 -18.56 -2.21 -8.19
N VAL A 222 -19.65 -2.59 -8.86
CA VAL A 222 -20.79 -1.71 -9.15
C VAL A 222 -22.08 -2.49 -8.98
N LYS A 223 -23.09 -1.84 -8.40
CA LYS A 223 -24.42 -2.40 -8.29
C LYS A 223 -25.23 -2.09 -9.56
N LYS A 224 -25.71 -3.12 -10.25
CA LYS A 224 -26.61 -3.01 -11.40
C LYS A 224 -27.82 -3.93 -11.21
N GLY A 225 -29.02 -3.41 -11.43
CA GLY A 225 -30.25 -4.19 -11.26
C GLY A 225 -30.36 -4.84 -9.87
N GLY A 226 -29.87 -4.17 -8.83
CA GLY A 226 -29.86 -4.70 -7.47
C GLY A 226 -28.69 -5.66 -7.12
N LYS A 227 -27.87 -6.07 -8.08
CA LYS A 227 -26.77 -7.04 -7.89
C LYS A 227 -25.40 -6.39 -8.04
N TRP A 228 -24.44 -6.80 -7.22
CA TRP A 228 -23.05 -6.32 -7.31
C TRP A 228 -22.26 -7.11 -8.36
N GLU A 229 -21.56 -6.39 -9.23
CA GLU A 229 -20.73 -6.94 -10.30
C GLU A 229 -19.29 -6.41 -10.18
N PHE A 230 -18.29 -7.28 -10.38
CA PHE A 230 -16.91 -6.86 -10.57
C PHE A 230 -16.76 -6.20 -11.95
N ARG A 231 -16.13 -5.03 -11.98
CA ARG A 231 -15.87 -4.30 -13.24
C ARG A 231 -14.39 -4.31 -13.60
N ALA A 232 -13.51 -4.26 -12.61
CA ALA A 232 -12.08 -4.27 -12.85
C ALA A 232 -11.30 -4.81 -11.65
N MET A 233 -10.15 -5.42 -11.93
CA MET A 233 -9.11 -5.75 -10.96
C MET A 233 -7.74 -5.56 -11.62
N VAL A 234 -7.06 -4.46 -11.30
CA VAL A 234 -5.76 -4.08 -11.89
C VAL A 234 -4.67 -3.96 -10.87
N GLY A 235 -3.44 -4.24 -11.29
CA GLY A 235 -2.24 -3.81 -10.59
C GLY A 235 -1.85 -2.38 -10.97
N ARG A 236 -1.33 -1.61 -10.00
CA ARG A 236 -0.76 -0.27 -10.23
C ARG A 236 0.63 -0.22 -9.65
N VAL A 237 1.62 -0.10 -10.52
CA VAL A 237 3.03 0.00 -10.13
C VAL A 237 3.35 1.47 -9.85
N ALA A 238 3.79 1.78 -8.62
CA ALA A 238 4.20 3.11 -8.21
C ALA A 238 5.28 3.66 -9.13
N ARG A 239 5.31 4.98 -9.39
CA ARG A 239 6.43 5.63 -10.08
C ARG A 239 7.72 5.46 -9.27
N ALA A 240 8.87 5.40 -9.94
CA ALA A 240 10.17 5.37 -9.28
C ALA A 240 10.29 6.52 -8.25
N GLY A 241 10.79 6.20 -7.06
CA GLY A 241 10.97 7.15 -5.96
C GLY A 241 9.70 7.54 -5.19
N LEU A 242 8.50 7.08 -5.58
CA LEU A 242 7.27 7.32 -4.83
C LEU A 242 6.87 6.08 -4.03
N PHE A 243 6.49 6.29 -2.77
CA PHE A 243 5.90 5.23 -1.94
C PHE A 243 4.38 5.06 -2.17
N VAL A 244 3.74 6.03 -2.83
CA VAL A 244 2.31 5.97 -3.19
C VAL A 244 2.19 5.51 -4.64
N THR A 245 1.39 4.47 -4.84
CA THR A 245 1.07 3.75 -6.10
C THR A 245 0.04 4.45 -6.99
N ASN A 246 -0.37 5.67 -6.64
CA ASN A 246 -1.55 6.27 -7.23
C ASN A 246 -1.34 6.68 -8.70
N LEU A 247 -2.23 6.20 -9.59
CA LEU A 247 -2.15 6.35 -11.05
C LEU A 247 -2.03 7.79 -11.54
N CYS A 248 -2.74 8.72 -10.89
CA CYS A 248 -2.70 10.16 -11.22
C CYS A 248 -1.31 10.79 -11.00
N ARG A 249 -0.33 10.05 -10.47
CA ARG A 249 1.06 10.50 -10.29
C ARG A 249 2.06 9.72 -11.16
N GLY A 250 1.60 9.14 -12.27
CA GLY A 250 2.46 8.48 -13.27
C GLY A 250 2.81 7.03 -12.95
N GLY A 251 1.95 6.33 -12.21
CA GLY A 251 2.05 4.88 -12.05
C GLY A 251 1.68 4.13 -13.33
N ARG A 252 2.23 2.93 -13.54
CA ARG A 252 1.90 2.08 -14.70
C ARG A 252 0.83 1.07 -14.32
N GLN A 253 -0.24 0.97 -15.12
CA GLN A 253 -1.21 -0.12 -14.97
C GLN A 253 -0.67 -1.41 -15.57
N VAL A 254 -0.98 -2.52 -14.91
CA VAL A 254 -0.76 -3.88 -15.41
C VAL A 254 -1.99 -4.71 -15.08
N THR A 255 -2.20 -5.83 -15.77
CA THR A 255 -3.29 -6.74 -15.37
C THR A 255 -3.01 -7.23 -13.96
N SER A 256 -4.06 -7.60 -13.22
CA SER A 256 -3.85 -8.20 -11.89
C SER A 256 -3.02 -9.49 -11.97
N ALA A 257 -3.16 -10.25 -13.06
CA ALA A 257 -2.37 -11.45 -13.30
C ALA A 257 -0.88 -11.12 -13.45
N GLN A 258 -0.53 -10.20 -14.35
CA GLN A 258 0.84 -9.71 -14.52
C GLN A 258 1.39 -9.11 -13.23
N GLY A 259 0.56 -8.35 -12.50
CA GLY A 259 0.95 -7.74 -11.24
C GLY A 259 1.35 -8.78 -10.20
N ILE A 260 0.52 -9.82 -10.00
CA ILE A 260 0.78 -10.89 -9.02
C ILE A 260 1.97 -11.73 -9.46
N SER A 261 1.99 -12.24 -10.69
CA SER A 261 3.05 -13.15 -11.15
C SER A 261 4.44 -12.51 -11.12
N ARG A 262 4.55 -11.22 -11.45
CA ARG A 262 5.84 -10.51 -11.49
C ARG A 262 6.32 -10.03 -10.13
N SER A 263 5.42 -9.83 -9.16
CA SER A 263 5.78 -9.35 -7.82
C SER A 263 5.90 -10.48 -6.80
N LEU A 264 5.20 -11.59 -7.02
CA LEU A 264 5.11 -12.76 -6.15
C LEU A 264 5.08 -14.04 -6.99
N PRO A 265 6.20 -14.42 -7.65
CA PRO A 265 6.22 -15.57 -8.56
C PRO A 265 5.94 -16.92 -7.89
N HIS A 266 6.07 -16.98 -6.56
CA HIS A 266 5.79 -18.17 -5.74
C HIS A 266 4.30 -18.32 -5.36
N VAL A 267 3.44 -17.37 -5.71
CA VAL A 267 2.01 -17.38 -5.35
C VAL A 267 1.15 -17.74 -6.57
N SER A 268 0.15 -18.59 -6.37
CA SER A 268 -0.87 -18.87 -7.39
C SER A 268 -1.69 -17.62 -7.69
N VAL A 269 -1.58 -17.12 -8.93
CA VAL A 269 -2.33 -15.96 -9.42
C VAL A 269 -3.84 -16.18 -9.29
N ALA A 270 -4.33 -17.36 -9.69
CA ALA A 270 -5.75 -17.68 -9.66
C ALA A 270 -6.29 -17.68 -8.21
N ALA A 271 -5.58 -18.35 -7.30
CA ALA A 271 -5.97 -18.41 -5.88
C ALA A 271 -5.97 -17.01 -5.25
N LYS A 272 -4.94 -16.20 -5.52
CA LYS A 272 -4.84 -14.85 -4.94
C LYS A 272 -5.91 -13.89 -5.49
N LYS A 273 -6.23 -13.96 -6.78
CA LYS A 273 -7.36 -13.19 -7.35
C LYS A 273 -8.69 -13.63 -6.72
N GLN A 274 -8.87 -14.91 -6.46
CA GLN A 274 -10.09 -15.41 -5.82
C GLN A 274 -10.20 -15.00 -4.36
N GLU A 275 -9.11 -15.06 -3.59
CA GLU A 275 -9.05 -14.56 -2.21
C GLU A 275 -9.42 -13.06 -2.15
N MET A 276 -8.88 -12.25 -3.05
CA MET A 276 -9.21 -10.83 -3.14
C MET A 276 -10.69 -10.58 -3.51
N ARG A 277 -11.27 -11.39 -4.40
CA ARG A 277 -12.70 -11.33 -4.74
C ARG A 277 -13.58 -11.69 -3.54
N ASN A 278 -13.27 -12.77 -2.83
CA ASN A 278 -14.02 -13.21 -1.66
C ASN A 278 -14.02 -12.12 -0.57
N LEU A 279 -12.84 -11.56 -0.29
CA LEU A 279 -12.67 -10.46 0.67
C LEU A 279 -13.41 -9.19 0.22
N THR A 280 -13.41 -8.90 -1.09
CA THR A 280 -14.18 -7.79 -1.67
C THR A 280 -15.68 -8.00 -1.43
N ASN A 281 -16.23 -9.16 -1.79
CA ASN A 281 -17.66 -9.46 -1.63
C ASN A 281 -18.10 -9.31 -0.18
N LEU A 282 -17.34 -9.89 0.76
CA LEU A 282 -17.63 -9.77 2.18
C LEU A 282 -17.65 -8.31 2.64
N SER A 283 -16.67 -7.53 2.19
CA SER A 283 -16.58 -6.10 2.53
C SER A 283 -17.72 -5.29 1.91
N VAL A 284 -18.15 -5.62 0.68
CA VAL A 284 -19.27 -4.99 -0.01
C VAL A 284 -20.56 -5.21 0.77
N SER A 285 -20.87 -6.46 1.13
CA SER A 285 -22.06 -6.80 1.91
C SER A 285 -22.10 -6.03 3.22
N LEU A 286 -20.99 -6.04 3.97
CA LEU A 286 -20.90 -5.33 5.24
C LEU A 286 -21.09 -3.81 5.11
N LEU A 287 -20.43 -3.20 4.13
CA LEU A 287 -20.54 -1.76 3.89
C LEU A 287 -21.93 -1.36 3.40
N GLU A 288 -22.58 -2.19 2.60
CA GLU A 288 -23.93 -1.94 2.12
C GLU A 288 -24.95 -1.94 3.27
N THR A 289 -24.84 -2.90 4.19
CA THR A 289 -25.68 -2.94 5.39
C THR A 289 -25.54 -1.67 6.24
N HIS A 290 -24.32 -1.20 6.46
CA HIS A 290 -24.06 -0.02 7.29
C HIS A 290 -24.35 1.30 6.55
N PHE A 291 -24.26 1.29 5.23
CA PHE A 291 -24.44 2.47 4.40
C PHE A 291 -25.37 2.20 3.22
N PRO A 292 -26.69 2.08 3.47
CA PRO A 292 -27.67 1.90 2.40
C PRO A 292 -27.55 3.01 1.34
N GLY A 293 -27.75 2.62 0.09
CA GLY A 293 -27.68 3.52 -1.07
C GLY A 293 -26.30 3.66 -1.71
N ILE A 294 -25.26 2.98 -1.23
CA ILE A 294 -24.01 2.86 -2.00
C ILE A 294 -24.24 2.01 -3.26
N GLY A 295 -23.78 2.49 -4.42
CA GLY A 295 -23.96 1.80 -5.71
C GLY A 295 -22.66 1.44 -6.43
N GLN A 296 -21.52 1.88 -5.91
CA GLN A 296 -20.21 1.64 -6.50
C GLN A 296 -19.13 1.68 -5.40
N LEU A 297 -18.17 0.77 -5.48
CA LEU A 297 -17.04 0.70 -4.56
C LEU A 297 -15.73 0.47 -5.31
N GLY A 298 -14.68 1.14 -4.86
CA GLY A 298 -13.32 0.93 -5.33
C GLY A 298 -12.40 0.63 -4.16
N PHE A 299 -11.89 -0.60 -4.11
CA PHE A 299 -10.97 -1.07 -3.10
C PHE A 299 -9.53 -0.87 -3.56
N ASP A 300 -8.71 -0.34 -2.66
CA ASP A 300 -7.26 -0.24 -2.83
C ASP A 300 -6.61 -1.31 -1.93
N TYR A 301 -6.17 -2.39 -2.56
CA TYR A 301 -5.50 -3.53 -1.93
C TYR A 301 -3.99 -3.44 -2.07
N GLY A 302 -3.25 -3.94 -1.10
CA GLY A 302 -1.83 -4.22 -1.20
C GLY A 302 -1.56 -5.71 -0.96
N LEU A 303 -0.51 -6.24 -1.60
CA LEU A 303 0.07 -7.51 -1.21
C LEU A 303 1.42 -7.22 -0.57
N ASP A 304 1.69 -7.75 0.62
CA ASP A 304 3.04 -7.70 1.16
C ASP A 304 3.94 -8.78 0.52
N LYS A 305 5.22 -8.81 0.89
CA LYS A 305 6.21 -9.74 0.34
C LYS A 305 5.88 -11.22 0.57
N SER A 306 5.02 -11.54 1.55
CA SER A 306 4.55 -12.91 1.83
C SER A 306 3.28 -13.25 1.05
N GLY A 307 2.71 -12.28 0.32
CA GLY A 307 1.44 -12.42 -0.38
C GLY A 307 0.20 -12.21 0.48
N LYS A 308 0.33 -11.75 1.73
CA LYS A 308 -0.83 -11.39 2.55
C LYS A 308 -1.54 -10.16 1.96
N ILE A 309 -2.86 -10.26 1.85
CA ILE A 309 -3.72 -9.18 1.35
C ILE A 309 -3.97 -8.15 2.45
N TRP A 310 -3.82 -6.87 2.10
CA TRP A 310 -4.14 -5.72 2.92
C TRP A 310 -5.14 -4.80 2.21
N ILE A 311 -6.16 -4.29 2.90
CA ILE A 311 -7.08 -3.26 2.43
C ILE A 311 -6.61 -1.92 2.97
N PHE A 312 -6.17 -1.01 2.09
CA PHE A 312 -5.73 0.33 2.48
C PHE A 312 -6.86 1.34 2.53
N GLU A 313 -7.79 1.23 1.58
CA GLU A 313 -8.89 2.18 1.43
C GLU A 313 -10.05 1.58 0.63
N VAL A 314 -11.27 2.03 0.94
CA VAL A 314 -12.46 1.81 0.11
C VAL A 314 -13.06 3.16 -0.28
N ASN A 315 -13.29 3.37 -1.57
CA ASN A 315 -13.86 4.57 -2.15
C ASN A 315 -15.29 4.30 -2.61
N THR A 316 -16.27 5.14 -2.25
CA THR A 316 -17.67 5.00 -2.71
C THR A 316 -17.96 5.78 -4.00
N ARG A 317 -16.94 6.44 -4.56
CA ARG A 317 -16.97 7.05 -5.89
C ARG A 317 -15.61 6.94 -6.54
N PRO A 318 -15.16 5.71 -6.88
CA PRO A 318 -13.86 5.54 -7.51
C PRO A 318 -13.85 6.25 -8.86
N LYS A 319 -12.88 7.13 -9.05
CA LYS A 319 -12.48 7.59 -10.39
C LYS A 319 -11.82 6.43 -11.12
#